data_AF-A0A315XFD8-F1
#
_entry.id   AF-A0A315XFD8-F1
#
_cell.length_a   1.000
_cell.length_b   1.000
_cell.length_c   1.000
_cell.angle_alpha   90.00
_cell.angle_beta   90.00
_cell.angle_gamma   90.00
#
_symmetry.space_group_name_H-M   'P 1'
#
loop_
_entity.id
_entity.type
_entity.pdbx_description
1 polymer ?
#
loop_
_entity_poly.entity_id
_entity_poly.type
_entity_poly.pdbx_seq_one_letter_code
_entity_poly.pdbx_strand_id
1 'polypeptide(L)'
;MLVVPSGREGFGIVVIEAYACAVPVITVKTGRNAASWLVDGTGFAVNLDPEELSEAILTLIKIPECMKRCQYQLLKRHKCMIGTK
;
A
#
# COMPACT_ATOMS: atom_id res chain seq x y z
N MET A 1 -1.54 7.06 -7.37
CA MET A 1 -0.93 6.32 -6.24
C MET A 1 -0.58 7.32 -5.16
N LEU A 2 -0.76 6.98 -3.89
CA LEU A 2 -0.36 7.77 -2.74
C LEU A 2 0.72 7.01 -1.95
N VAL A 3 1.75 7.72 -1.49
CA VAL A 3 2.78 7.16 -0.60
C VAL A 3 2.80 7.98 0.69
N VAL A 4 2.68 7.30 1.82
CA VAL A 4 2.72 7.89 3.17
C VAL A 4 3.89 7.28 3.92
N PRO A 5 5.12 7.82 3.76
CA PRO A 5 6.33 7.32 4.43
C PRO A 5 6.42 7.81 5.88
N SER A 6 5.29 7.88 6.58
CA SER A 6 5.25 8.31 7.99
C SER A 6 5.32 7.10 8.91
N GLY A 7 6.29 7.12 9.83
CA GLY A 7 6.42 6.11 10.88
C GLY A 7 5.39 6.26 12.01
N ARG A 8 4.64 7.36 12.06
CA ARG A 8 3.60 7.59 13.06
C ARG A 8 2.38 8.23 12.41
N GLU A 9 1.27 7.51 12.45
CA GLU A 9 0.00 8.01 11.99
C GLU A 9 -1.12 7.62 12.94
N GLY A 10 -2.08 8.53 13.06
CA GLY A 10 -3.30 8.31 13.84
C GLY A 10 -4.26 7.45 13.05
N PHE A 11 -5.47 7.94 12.81
CA PHE A 11 -6.51 7.17 12.12
C PHE A 11 -6.21 6.89 10.64
N GLY A 12 -5.28 7.62 10.01
CA GLY A 12 -4.97 7.44 8.59
C GLY A 12 -6.05 7.99 7.66
N ILE A 13 -6.61 9.17 7.98
CA ILE A 13 -7.68 9.80 7.18
C ILE A 13 -7.30 9.94 5.70
N VAL A 14 -6.02 10.27 5.43
CA VAL A 14 -5.46 10.41 4.08
C VAL A 14 -5.54 9.09 3.30
N VAL A 15 -5.40 7.95 3.98
CA VAL A 15 -5.53 6.62 3.36
C VAL A 15 -6.99 6.36 2.98
N ILE A 16 -7.94 6.76 3.83
CA ILE A 16 -9.38 6.60 3.57
C ILE A 16 -9.80 7.45 2.37
N GLU A 17 -9.35 8.70 2.29
CA GLU A 17 -9.63 9.60 1.16
C GLU A 17 -9.05 9.05 -0.16
N ALA A 18 -7.83 8.51 -0.12
CA ALA A 18 -7.21 7.87 -1.27
C ALA A 18 -8.03 6.64 -1.72
N TYR A 19 -8.53 5.83 -0.79
CA TYR A 19 -9.38 4.68 -1.11
C TYR A 19 -10.74 5.08 -1.67
N ALA A 20 -11.35 6.15 -1.16
CA ALA A 20 -12.57 6.71 -1.77
C ALA A 20 -12.34 7.16 -3.22
N CYS A 21 -11.11 7.59 -3.55
CA CYS A 21 -10.70 7.94 -4.91
C CYS A 21 -10.22 6.75 -5.78
N ALA A 22 -10.31 5.51 -5.28
CA ALA A 22 -9.74 4.32 -5.92
C ALA A 22 -8.23 4.46 -6.23
N VAL A 23 -7.50 5.16 -5.35
CA VAL A 23 -6.06 5.37 -5.48
C VAL A 23 -5.32 4.35 -4.60
N PRO A 24 -4.37 3.57 -5.16
CA PRO A 24 -3.59 2.65 -4.36
C PRO A 24 -2.66 3.40 -3.40
N VAL A 25 -2.51 2.87 -2.19
CA VAL A 25 -1.74 3.47 -1.10
C VAL A 25 -0.57 2.58 -0.71
N ILE A 26 0.59 3.19 -0.52
CA ILE A 26 1.76 2.61 0.17
C ILE A 26 1.92 3.34 1.50
N THR A 27 2.02 2.62 2.60
CA THR A 27 2.30 3.18 3.93
C THR A 27 3.31 2.31 4.68
N VAL A 28 3.68 2.76 5.88
CA VAL A 28 4.73 2.16 6.69
C VAL A 28 4.11 1.29 7.78
N LYS A 29 4.57 0.05 7.89
CA LYS A 29 4.19 -0.90 8.93
C LYS A 29 4.98 -0.63 10.21
N THR A 30 4.42 0.21 11.08
CA THR A 30 4.95 0.41 12.45
C THR A 30 3.83 0.26 13.47
N GLY A 31 4.19 -0.13 14.70
CA GLY A 31 3.21 -0.22 15.80
C GLY A 31 2.56 1.12 16.19
N ARG A 32 3.08 2.25 15.68
CA ARG A 32 2.55 3.61 15.94
C ARG A 32 1.87 4.22 14.71
N ASN A 33 1.64 3.43 13.66
CA ASN A 33 0.95 3.84 12.45
C ASN A 33 -0.34 3.04 12.31
N ALA A 34 -1.48 3.62 12.68
CA ALA A 34 -2.75 2.92 12.54
C ALA A 34 -3.21 2.80 11.08
N ALA A 35 -2.70 3.64 10.18
CA ALA A 35 -2.96 3.56 8.75
C ALA A 35 -2.42 2.26 8.12
N SER A 36 -1.41 1.62 8.73
CA SER A 36 -0.92 0.30 8.29
C SER A 36 -1.99 -0.79 8.36
N TRP A 37 -2.95 -0.70 9.28
CA TRP A 37 -4.06 -1.63 9.41
C TRP A 37 -5.15 -1.39 8.35
N LEU A 38 -5.30 -0.15 7.88
CA LEU A 38 -6.27 0.19 6.84
C LEU A 38 -5.87 -0.39 5.48
N VAL A 39 -4.56 -0.53 5.24
CA VAL A 39 -4.05 -0.98 3.95
C VAL A 39 -3.88 -2.50 3.82
N ASP A 40 -4.13 -3.28 4.89
CA ASP A 40 -3.96 -4.74 4.84
C ASP A 40 -4.95 -5.36 3.84
N GLY A 41 -4.43 -5.86 2.72
CA GLY A 41 -5.21 -6.48 1.64
C GLY A 41 -5.75 -5.51 0.57
N THR A 42 -5.53 -4.20 0.70
CA THR A 42 -5.97 -3.17 -0.26
C THR A 42 -4.84 -2.22 -0.70
N GLY A 43 -3.68 -2.26 -0.05
CA GLY A 43 -2.47 -1.52 -0.42
C GLY A 43 -1.19 -2.23 0.00
N PHE A 44 -0.10 -1.47 0.14
CA PHE A 44 1.19 -1.96 0.63
C PHE A 44 1.51 -1.37 2.00
N ALA A 45 1.81 -2.22 2.97
CA ALA A 45 2.41 -1.85 4.25
C ALA A 45 3.84 -2.38 4.28
N VAL A 46 4.82 -1.50 4.10
CA VAL A 46 6.26 -1.84 4.04
C VAL A 46 6.99 -1.32 5.27
N ASN A 47 8.20 -1.80 5.55
CA ASN A 47 9.01 -1.21 6.61
C ASN A 47 9.44 0.22 6.23
N LEU A 48 9.88 1.01 7.21
CA LEU A 48 10.42 2.34 6.96
C LEU A 48 11.84 2.24 6.40
N ASP A 49 11.93 1.69 5.20
CA ASP A 49 13.17 1.40 4.50
C ASP A 49 13.08 1.92 3.06
N PRO A 50 14.10 2.65 2.57
CA PRO A 50 14.10 3.18 1.22
C PRO A 50 13.99 2.12 0.12
N GLU A 51 14.60 0.95 0.31
CA GLU A 51 14.59 -0.13 -0.68
C GLU A 51 13.17 -0.71 -0.78
N GLU A 52 12.56 -1.07 0.35
CA GLU A 52 11.19 -1.60 0.37
C GLU A 52 10.15 -0.62 -0.18
N LEU A 53 10.30 0.68 0.14
CA LEU A 53 9.45 1.73 -0.43
C LEU A 53 9.63 1.82 -1.95
N SER A 54 10.87 1.77 -2.43
CA SER A 54 11.17 1.83 -3.87
C SER A 54 10.58 0.64 -4.63
N GLU A 55 10.67 -0.57 -4.06
CA GLU A 55 10.13 -1.80 -4.65
C GLU A 55 8.61 -1.73 -4.75
N ALA A 56 7.93 -1.25 -3.70
CA ALA A 56 6.48 -1.07 -3.70
C ALA A 56 6.03 -0.04 -4.75
N ILE A 57 6.75 1.08 -4.87
CA ILE A 57 6.49 2.11 -5.88
C ILE A 57 6.65 1.56 -7.28
N LEU A 58 7.77 0.89 -7.57
CA LEU A 58 8.05 0.31 -8.88
C LEU A 58 7.04 -0.78 -9.25
N THR A 59 6.59 -1.56 -8.27
CA THR A 59 5.53 -2.56 -8.45
C THR A 59 4.23 -1.89 -8.91
N LEU A 60 3.80 -0.82 -8.24
CA LEU A 60 2.60 -0.07 -8.61
C LEU A 60 2.70 0.66 -9.95
N ILE A 61 3.88 1.13 -10.33
CA ILE A 61 4.11 1.78 -11.63
C ILE A 61 3.92 0.79 -12.79
N LYS A 62 4.41 -0.45 -12.64
CA LYS A 62 4.34 -1.49 -13.67
C LYS A 62 2.92 -2.00 -13.95
N ILE A 63 1.98 -1.72 -13.07
CA ILE A 63 0.60 -2.17 -13.20
C ILE A 63 -0.18 -1.29 -14.19
N PRO A 64 -0.98 -1.86 -15.12
CA PRO A 64 -1.84 -1.08 -16.01
C PRO A 64 -2.88 -0.25 -15.25
N GLU A 65 -3.16 0.97 -15.70
CA GLU A 65 -4.11 1.90 -15.06
C GLU A 65 -5.52 1.31 -14.86
N CYS A 66 -6.01 0.51 -15.82
CA CYS A 66 -7.30 -0.17 -15.72
C CYS A 66 -7.36 -1.14 -14.54
N MET A 67 -6.22 -1.69 -14.13
CA MET A 67 -6.12 -2.64 -13.03
C MET A 67 -5.97 -1.93 -11.67
N LYS A 68 -5.40 -0.71 -11.64
CA LYS A 68 -5.21 0.10 -10.40
C LYS A 68 -6.55 0.48 -9.75
N ARG A 69 -7.59 0.75 -10.55
CA ARG A 69 -8.96 1.03 -10.07
C ARG A 69 -9.61 -0.19 -9.42
N CYS A 70 -9.29 -1.41 -9.88
CA CYS A 70 -9.78 -2.66 -9.31
C CYS A 70 -8.88 -3.14 -8.17
N GLN A 71 -8.62 -2.24 -7.21
CA GLN A 71 -7.67 -2.36 -6.09
C GLN A 71 -7.67 -3.74 -5.40
N TYR A 72 -8.84 -4.38 -5.30
CA TYR A 72 -9.04 -5.71 -4.70
C TYR A 72 -8.43 -6.89 -5.48
N GLN A 73 -8.32 -6.81 -6.81
CA GLN A 73 -7.88 -7.94 -7.66
C GLN A 73 -6.35 -8.03 -7.81
N LEU A 74 -5.63 -6.93 -7.62
CA LEU A 74 -4.17 -6.87 -7.75
C LEU A 74 -3.43 -7.63 -6.66
N LEU A 75 -3.91 -7.55 -5.43
CA LEU A 75 -3.22 -8.08 -4.26
C LEU A 75 -3.39 -9.60 -4.10
N LYS A 76 -4.51 -10.18 -4.56
CA LYS A 76 -4.69 -11.65 -4.58
C LYS A 76 -3.69 -12.35 -5.51
N ARG A 77 -3.32 -11.74 -6.64
CA ARG A 77 -2.31 -12.30 -7.55
C ARG A 77 -0.89 -12.15 -7.01
N HIS A 78 -0.59 -11.07 -6.28
CA HIS A 78 0.76 -10.82 -5.76
C HIS A 78 1.08 -11.50 -4.42
N LYS A 79 0.13 -11.67 -3.49
CA LYS A 79 0.35 -12.52 -2.28
C LYS A 79 0.71 -13.97 -2.65
N CYS A 80 0.33 -14.44 -3.84
CA CYS A 80 0.74 -15.74 -4.38
C CYS A 80 2.20 -15.79 -4.87
N MET A 81 2.79 -14.65 -5.26
CA MET A 81 4.19 -14.59 -5.74
C MET A 81 5.17 -14.21 -4.64
N ILE A 82 4.74 -13.40 -3.67
CA ILE A 82 5.54 -13.06 -2.49
C ILE A 82 5.20 -14.07 -1.39
N GLY A 83 5.42 -15.34 -1.73
CA GLY A 83 5.32 -16.47 -0.83
C GLY A 83 6.30 -16.26 0.31
N THR A 84 5.73 -16.11 1.49
CA THR A 84 6.38 -16.04 2.79
C THR A 84 7.28 -17.25 2.98
N LYS A 85 8.57 -17.02 3.21
CA LYS A 85 9.39 -17.86 4.09
C LYS A 85 9.64 -17.09 5.37
#